data_AF-A0A9D9AHR7-F1
#
_entry.id   AF-A0A9D9AHR7-F1
#
_cell.length_a   1.000
_cell.length_b   1.000
_cell.length_c   1.000
_cell.angle_alpha   90.00
_cell.angle_beta   90.00
_cell.angle_gamma   90.00
#
_symmetry.space_group_name_H-M   'P 1'
#
loop_
_entity.id
_entity.type
_entity.pdbx_description
1 polymer ?
#
loop_
_entity_poly.entity_id
_entity_poly.type
_entity_poly.pdbx_seq_one_letter_code
_entity_poly.pdbx_strand_id
1 'polypeptide(L)'
;MLPRAAALLLLLVLTLWAPSPRALAQDSWQPTQQLNEQLAAATAQFWALLDARRFTEAYGQLAPGLQNQLTLEQFTDLMTTITEQGGAVSARRHGRVTWYRKPDPNGVPTSFAAVDFLGTMERAELYCGYLLWHVPDEGGIGVLRVEQNFIPDQVRAKMTDEEVRKMTSAWRCMR
;
A
#
# COMPACT_ATOMS: atom_id res chain seq x y z
N MET A 1 1.92 -33.78 31.19
CA MET A 1 1.04 -32.71 31.70
C MET A 1 1.60 -31.37 31.23
N LEU A 2 0.83 -30.68 30.36
CA LEU A 2 0.96 -29.35 29.74
C LEU A 2 2.33 -28.79 29.29
N PRO A 3 2.47 -28.35 28.02
CA PRO A 3 3.54 -27.43 27.61
C PRO A 3 3.10 -25.98 27.82
N ARG A 4 3.99 -25.15 28.38
CA ARG A 4 3.88 -23.68 28.34
C ARG A 4 4.92 -23.15 27.35
N ALA A 5 4.56 -23.10 26.08
CA ALA A 5 5.25 -22.25 25.11
C ALA A 5 4.51 -20.91 25.09
N ALA A 6 5.05 -19.92 25.80
CA ALA A 6 4.63 -18.54 25.67
C ALA A 6 5.15 -18.01 24.33
N ALA A 7 4.24 -17.88 23.35
CA ALA A 7 4.52 -17.12 22.15
C ALA A 7 4.51 -15.64 22.50
N LEU A 8 5.68 -15.02 22.55
CA LEU A 8 5.85 -13.57 22.62
C LEU A 8 5.32 -12.98 21.29
N LEU A 9 4.12 -12.40 21.31
CA LEU A 9 3.70 -11.43 20.30
C LEU A 9 4.36 -10.08 20.65
N LEU A 10 5.40 -9.69 19.91
CA LEU A 10 5.88 -8.31 19.93
C LEU A 10 4.93 -7.45 19.06
N LEU A 11 3.91 -6.88 19.70
CA LEU A 11 3.12 -5.78 19.17
C LEU A 11 3.86 -4.46 19.41
N LEU A 12 4.73 -4.08 18.47
CA LEU A 12 5.23 -2.71 18.39
C LEU A 12 4.13 -1.82 17.81
N VAL A 13 3.20 -1.40 18.68
CA VAL A 13 2.24 -0.34 18.38
C VAL A 13 2.95 0.98 18.57
N LEU A 14 3.67 1.42 17.53
CA LEU A 14 4.01 2.83 17.38
C LEU A 14 2.72 3.54 16.95
N THR A 15 1.88 3.93 17.92
CA THR A 15 0.82 4.91 17.70
C THR A 15 1.45 6.28 17.48
N LEU A 16 2.02 6.48 16.29
CA LEU A 16 2.01 7.81 15.70
C LEU A 16 0.54 8.12 15.46
N TRP A 17 0.08 9.16 16.12
CA TRP A 17 -1.26 9.72 16.05
C TRP A 17 -1.54 10.15 14.60
N ALA A 18 -1.92 9.21 13.74
CA ALA A 18 -2.39 9.52 12.41
C ALA A 18 -3.83 10.04 12.57
N PRO A 19 -4.11 11.32 12.26
CA PRO A 19 -5.47 11.81 12.29
C PRO A 19 -6.34 10.92 11.39
N SER A 20 -7.56 10.62 11.85
CA SER A 20 -8.56 9.92 11.04
C SER A 20 -8.65 10.59 9.66
N PRO A 21 -8.68 9.84 8.53
CA PRO A 21 -8.67 10.39 7.18
C PRO A 21 -9.91 11.25 6.81
N ARG A 22 -10.75 11.59 7.79
CA ARG A 22 -12.03 12.29 7.63
C ARG A 22 -11.96 13.80 7.89
N ALA A 23 -10.83 14.35 8.32
CA ALA A 23 -10.70 15.77 8.71
C ALA A 23 -9.74 16.58 7.82
N LEU A 24 -9.70 16.31 6.52
CA LEU A 24 -8.95 17.11 5.54
C LEU A 24 -9.77 17.29 4.26
N ALA A 25 -10.95 17.88 4.40
CA ALA A 25 -11.62 18.51 3.28
C ALA A 25 -11.28 20.00 3.32
N GLN A 26 -10.37 20.44 2.46
CA GLN A 26 -10.16 21.86 2.15
C GLN A 26 -10.16 22.07 0.63
N ASP A 27 -10.96 23.07 0.24
CA ASP A 27 -11.09 23.76 -1.04
C ASP A 27 -11.61 23.01 -2.27
N SER A 28 -12.24 23.78 -3.16
CA SER A 28 -12.79 23.43 -4.48
C SER A 28 -11.78 22.82 -5.46
N TRP A 29 -10.57 22.53 -5.00
CA TRP A 29 -9.55 21.89 -5.78
C TRP A 29 -9.99 20.49 -6.19
N GLN A 30 -9.77 20.17 -7.45
CA GLN A 30 -9.97 18.85 -8.03
C GLN A 30 -8.75 18.52 -8.90
N PRO A 31 -8.33 17.25 -8.98
CA PRO A 31 -7.30 16.83 -9.91
C PRO A 31 -7.76 17.09 -11.35
N THR A 32 -6.86 17.55 -12.21
CA THR A 32 -7.16 17.63 -13.65
C THR A 32 -7.23 16.23 -14.25
N GLN A 33 -7.87 16.09 -15.42
CA GLN A 33 -7.87 14.81 -16.15
C GLN A 33 -6.45 14.32 -16.43
N GLN A 34 -5.57 15.22 -16.89
CA GLN A 34 -4.17 14.92 -17.16
C GLN A 34 -3.44 14.39 -15.91
N LEU A 35 -3.70 14.97 -14.73
CA LEU A 35 -3.08 14.52 -13.49
C LEU A 35 -3.58 13.11 -13.10
N ASN A 36 -4.86 12.81 -13.31
CA ASN A 36 -5.39 11.46 -13.11
C ASN A 36 -4.75 10.44 -14.06
N GLU A 37 -4.53 10.79 -15.33
CA GLU A 37 -3.87 9.94 -16.32
C GLU A 37 -2.40 9.68 -15.97
N GLN A 38 -1.68 10.71 -15.51
CA GLN A 38 -0.30 10.58 -15.03
C GLN A 38 -0.21 9.67 -13.81
N LEU A 39 -1.10 9.82 -12.84
CA LEU A 39 -1.16 8.96 -11.66
C LEU A 39 -1.46 7.51 -12.04
N ALA A 40 -2.39 7.29 -12.96
CA ALA A 40 -2.74 5.95 -13.44
C ALA A 40 -1.55 5.29 -14.14
N ALA A 41 -0.83 6.01 -14.99
CA ALA A 41 0.37 5.53 -15.66
C ALA A 41 1.50 5.20 -14.66
N ALA A 42 1.78 6.09 -13.70
CA ALA A 42 2.76 5.86 -12.65
C ALA A 42 2.41 4.62 -11.80
N THR A 43 1.13 4.46 -11.47
CA THR A 43 0.63 3.29 -10.74
C THR A 43 0.82 1.99 -11.52
N ALA A 44 0.46 1.97 -12.80
CA ALA A 44 0.66 0.80 -13.64
C ALA A 44 2.15 0.45 -13.79
N GLN A 45 3.01 1.46 -13.96
CA GLN A 45 4.45 1.25 -14.07
C GLN A 45 5.05 0.69 -12.78
N PHE A 46 4.71 1.24 -11.61
CA PHE A 46 5.20 0.76 -10.33
C PHE A 46 4.89 -0.72 -10.13
N TRP A 47 3.64 -1.10 -10.39
CA TRP A 47 3.20 -2.49 -10.28
C TRP A 47 3.88 -3.41 -11.29
N ALA A 48 4.05 -2.98 -12.54
CA ALA A 48 4.77 -3.75 -13.56
C ALA A 48 6.23 -4.01 -13.16
N LEU A 49 6.90 -3.05 -12.52
CA LEU A 49 8.25 -3.23 -12.00
C LEU A 49 8.29 -4.27 -10.87
N LEU A 50 7.32 -4.25 -9.95
CA LEU A 50 7.22 -5.27 -8.91
C LEU A 50 6.96 -6.67 -9.47
N ASP A 51 6.05 -6.79 -10.44
CA ASP A 51 5.73 -8.09 -11.07
C ASP A 51 6.93 -8.66 -11.83
N ALA A 52 7.71 -7.79 -12.48
CA ALA A 52 8.94 -8.16 -13.14
C ALA A 52 10.14 -8.35 -12.18
N ARG A 53 9.93 -8.23 -10.86
CA ARG A 53 10.97 -8.29 -9.82
C ARG A 53 12.11 -7.28 -10.03
N ARG A 54 11.82 -6.16 -10.68
CA ARG A 54 12.76 -5.04 -10.93
C ARG A 54 12.77 -4.10 -9.72
N PHE A 55 13.13 -4.65 -8.56
CA PHE A 55 12.94 -3.96 -7.27
C PHE A 55 13.77 -2.69 -7.12
N THR A 56 14.97 -2.62 -7.66
CA THR A 56 15.79 -1.39 -7.67
C THR A 56 15.08 -0.24 -8.39
N GLU A 57 14.40 -0.53 -9.49
CA GLU A 57 13.70 0.48 -10.27
C GLU A 57 12.37 0.87 -9.61
N ALA A 58 11.64 -0.10 -9.04
CA ALA A 58 10.46 0.20 -8.23
C ALA A 58 10.82 1.05 -7.01
N TYR A 59 11.94 0.74 -6.35
CA TYR A 59 12.47 1.53 -5.22
C TYR A 59 12.79 2.97 -5.65
N GLY A 60 13.29 3.17 -6.86
CA GLY A 60 13.52 4.49 -7.44
C GLY A 60 12.24 5.34 -7.62
N GLN A 61 11.06 4.73 -7.61
CA GLN A 61 9.77 5.44 -7.68
C GLN A 61 9.19 5.78 -6.30
N LEU A 62 9.83 5.36 -5.21
CA LEU A 62 9.42 5.76 -3.87
C LEU A 62 9.75 7.24 -3.66
N ALA A 63 8.86 7.96 -2.98
CA ALA A 63 9.13 9.33 -2.57
C ALA A 63 10.30 9.37 -1.56
N PRO A 64 11.09 10.46 -1.52
CA PRO A 64 12.23 10.58 -0.61
C PRO A 64 11.89 10.29 0.86
N GLY A 65 10.69 10.69 1.30
CA GLY A 65 10.22 10.42 2.66
C GLY A 65 10.16 8.93 3.00
N LEU A 66 9.80 8.07 2.04
CA LEU A 66 9.78 6.62 2.24
C LEU A 66 11.18 6.00 2.06
N GLN A 67 11.98 6.47 1.10
CA GLN A 67 13.37 6.01 0.94
C GLN A 67 14.23 6.27 2.18
N ASN A 68 13.96 7.37 2.90
CA ASN A 68 14.64 7.70 4.16
C ASN A 68 14.26 6.76 5.31
N GLN A 69 13.15 6.03 5.20
CA GLN A 69 12.64 5.12 6.24
C GLN A 69 12.88 3.65 5.90
N LEU A 70 13.07 3.35 4.62
CA LEU A 70 13.15 2.00 4.09
C LEU A 70 14.33 1.92 3.11
N THR A 71 15.34 1.12 3.44
CA THR A 71 16.48 0.91 2.52
C THR A 71 16.05 0.06 1.31
N LEU A 72 16.83 0.11 0.23
CA LEU A 72 16.61 -0.75 -0.94
C LEU A 72 16.62 -2.24 -0.57
N GLU A 73 17.51 -2.65 0.34
CA GLU A 73 17.60 -4.03 0.84
C GLU A 73 16.30 -4.43 1.55
N GLN A 74 15.86 -3.64 2.54
CA GLN A 74 14.62 -3.90 3.27
C GLN A 74 13.38 -3.91 2.36
N PHE A 75 13.33 -3.02 1.37
CA PHE A 75 12.27 -3.01 0.37
C PHE A 75 12.29 -4.30 -0.47
N THR A 76 13.47 -4.71 -0.93
CA THR A 76 13.66 -5.93 -1.72
C THR A 76 13.24 -7.18 -0.93
N ASP A 77 13.63 -7.27 0.34
CA ASP A 77 13.27 -8.37 1.23
C ASP A 77 11.75 -8.43 1.47
N LEU A 78 11.12 -7.28 1.69
CA LEU A 78 9.67 -7.19 1.86
C LEU A 78 8.93 -7.66 0.60
N MET A 79 9.31 -7.16 -0.58
CA MET A 79 8.67 -7.56 -1.84
C MET A 79 8.91 -9.04 -2.16
N THR A 80 10.11 -9.55 -1.87
CA THR A 80 10.45 -10.97 -2.03
C THR A 80 9.57 -11.83 -1.13
N THR A 81 9.47 -11.49 0.16
CA THR A 81 8.62 -12.19 1.13
C THR A 81 7.16 -12.27 0.67
N ILE A 82 6.62 -11.17 0.14
CA ILE A 82 5.25 -11.14 -0.40
C ILE A 82 5.10 -12.15 -1.54
N THR A 83 6.02 -12.16 -2.51
CA THR A 83 5.96 -13.10 -3.64
C THR A 83 6.22 -14.56 -3.24
N GLU A 84 7.06 -14.81 -2.24
CA GLU A 84 7.35 -16.16 -1.74
C GLU A 84 6.17 -16.75 -0.96
N GLN A 85 5.42 -15.91 -0.23
CA GLN A 85 4.26 -16.36 0.52
C GLN A 85 3.02 -16.46 -0.36
N GLY A 86 2.73 -15.44 -1.18
CA GLY A 86 1.53 -15.36 -2.00
C GLY A 86 1.66 -15.94 -3.41
N GLY A 87 2.88 -16.21 -3.90
CA GLY A 87 3.12 -16.64 -5.28
C GLY A 87 3.13 -15.48 -6.28
N ALA A 88 3.10 -15.79 -7.57
CA ALA A 88 3.04 -14.76 -8.61
C ALA A 88 1.69 -14.03 -8.58
N VAL A 89 1.70 -12.73 -8.90
CA VAL A 89 0.47 -11.95 -9.10
C VAL A 89 -0.03 -12.22 -10.51
N SER A 90 -1.23 -12.78 -10.65
CA SER A 90 -1.83 -13.10 -11.96
C SER A 90 -2.73 -11.99 -12.50
N ALA A 91 -3.28 -11.17 -11.60
CA ALA A 91 -4.09 -10.01 -11.96
C ALA A 91 -4.06 -8.95 -10.86
N ARG A 92 -4.15 -7.67 -11.25
CA ARG A 92 -4.48 -6.55 -10.38
C ARG A 92 -5.45 -5.62 -11.08
N ARG A 93 -6.48 -5.19 -10.37
CA ARG A 93 -7.44 -4.17 -10.77
C ARG A 93 -7.31 -2.99 -9.83
N HIS A 94 -7.03 -1.82 -10.40
CA HIS A 94 -7.05 -0.56 -9.66
C HIS A 94 -8.51 -0.19 -9.36
N GLY A 95 -8.77 0.11 -8.10
CA GLY A 95 -10.06 0.54 -7.60
C GLY A 95 -10.17 2.06 -7.62
N ARG A 96 -10.71 2.60 -6.52
CA ARG A 96 -10.94 4.03 -6.37
C ARG A 96 -9.64 4.79 -6.18
N VAL A 97 -9.59 5.99 -6.77
CA VAL A 97 -8.59 7.01 -6.43
C VAL A 97 -9.23 8.01 -5.47
N THR A 98 -8.62 8.20 -4.31
CA THR A 98 -9.03 9.21 -3.33
C THR A 98 -7.95 10.28 -3.22
N TRP A 99 -8.31 11.51 -3.53
CA TRP A 99 -7.40 12.65 -3.48
C TRP A 99 -7.50 13.40 -2.15
N TYR A 100 -6.35 13.87 -1.67
CA TYR A 100 -6.21 14.74 -0.51
C TYR A 100 -5.34 15.92 -0.92
N ARG A 101 -5.68 17.12 -0.45
CA ARG A 101 -4.80 18.29 -0.57
C ARG A 101 -4.58 18.87 0.81
N LYS A 102 -3.33 19.19 1.12
CA LYS A 102 -2.96 19.82 2.39
C LYS A 102 -2.05 21.01 2.11
N PRO A 103 -2.15 22.11 2.86
CA PRO A 103 -1.09 23.10 2.90
C PRO A 103 0.19 22.45 3.43
N ASP A 104 1.32 22.62 2.73
CA ASP A 104 2.66 22.35 3.30
C ASP A 104 2.98 23.41 4.37
N PRO A 105 3.81 23.11 5.39
CA PRO A 105 4.40 24.10 6.29
C PRO A 105 4.93 25.39 5.62
N ASN A 106 5.40 25.33 4.37
CA ASN A 106 5.89 26.50 3.63
C ASN A 106 4.79 27.24 2.84
N GLY A 107 3.52 26.84 2.98
CA GLY A 107 2.37 27.45 2.33
C GLY A 107 2.10 26.98 0.90
N VAL A 108 2.98 26.18 0.29
CA VAL A 108 2.74 25.56 -1.02
C VAL A 108 1.85 24.32 -0.82
N PRO A 109 0.65 24.24 -1.39
CA PRO A 109 -0.18 23.05 -1.20
C PRO A 109 0.48 21.82 -1.84
N THR A 110 0.36 20.68 -1.17
CA THR A 110 0.75 19.39 -1.74
C THR A 110 -0.46 18.46 -1.82
N SER A 111 -0.53 17.69 -2.90
CA SER A 111 -1.57 16.71 -3.12
C SER A 111 -1.08 15.30 -2.83
N PHE A 112 -1.99 14.46 -2.38
CA PHE A 112 -1.78 13.04 -2.19
C PHE A 112 -2.89 12.28 -2.87
N ALA A 113 -2.59 11.11 -3.40
CA ALA A 113 -3.60 10.22 -3.98
C ALA A 113 -3.44 8.80 -3.42
N ALA A 114 -4.50 8.30 -2.79
CA ALA A 114 -4.62 6.89 -2.47
C ALA A 114 -5.25 6.14 -3.65
N VAL A 115 -4.55 5.14 -4.19
CA VAL A 115 -5.06 4.28 -5.27
C VAL A 115 -5.26 2.88 -4.70
N ASP A 116 -6.52 2.50 -4.48
CA ASP A 116 -6.87 1.19 -3.99
C ASP A 116 -6.63 0.12 -5.06
N PHE A 117 -6.39 -1.12 -4.66
CA PHE A 117 -6.37 -2.25 -5.59
C PHE A 117 -6.97 -3.52 -4.98
N LEU A 118 -7.44 -4.39 -5.88
CA LEU A 118 -7.70 -5.79 -5.62
C LEU A 118 -6.93 -6.60 -6.66
N GLY A 119 -6.31 -7.69 -6.24
CA GLY A 119 -5.60 -8.59 -7.14
C GLY A 119 -5.82 -10.05 -6.79
N THR A 120 -5.17 -10.89 -7.57
CA THR A 120 -5.12 -12.34 -7.41
C THR A 120 -3.66 -12.75 -7.38
N MET A 121 -3.31 -13.61 -6.43
CA MET A 121 -2.01 -14.28 -6.38
C MET A 121 -2.21 -15.78 -6.46
N GLU A 122 -1.20 -16.52 -6.91
CA GLU A 122 -1.29 -17.98 -7.08
C GLU A 122 -1.61 -18.75 -5.79
N ARG A 123 -1.16 -18.24 -4.64
CA ARG A 123 -1.22 -18.92 -3.33
C ARG A 123 -1.81 -18.04 -2.22
N ALA A 124 -2.76 -17.18 -2.58
CA ALA A 124 -3.47 -16.36 -1.60
C ALA A 124 -4.97 -16.24 -1.93
N GLU A 125 -5.82 -16.46 -0.92
CA GLU A 125 -7.28 -16.32 -1.04
C GLU A 125 -7.71 -14.85 -1.25
N LEU A 126 -6.91 -13.92 -0.74
CA LEU A 126 -7.14 -12.48 -0.87
C LEU A 126 -5.82 -11.77 -1.15
N TYR A 127 -5.86 -10.77 -2.02
CA TYR A 127 -4.78 -9.81 -2.20
C TYR A 127 -5.37 -8.43 -2.51
N CYS A 128 -5.15 -7.45 -1.64
CA CYS A 128 -5.71 -6.11 -1.75
C CYS A 128 -4.81 -5.08 -1.07
N GLY A 129 -5.13 -3.80 -1.24
CA GLY A 129 -4.48 -2.74 -0.49
C GLY A 129 -4.57 -1.41 -1.21
N TYR A 130 -3.58 -0.55 -1.02
CA TYR A 130 -3.48 0.72 -1.73
C TYR A 130 -2.04 1.21 -1.84
N LEU A 131 -1.82 2.08 -2.82
CA LEU A 131 -0.65 2.95 -2.88
C LEU A 131 -1.03 4.35 -2.45
N LEU A 132 -0.24 4.98 -1.58
CA LEU A 132 -0.34 6.41 -1.33
C LEU A 132 0.75 7.13 -2.10
N TRP A 133 0.35 7.97 -3.04
CA TRP A 133 1.23 8.80 -3.84
C TRP A 133 1.36 10.19 -3.26
N HIS A 134 2.58 10.74 -3.26
CA HIS A 134 2.85 12.16 -3.17
C HIS A 134 2.81 12.77 -4.56
N VAL A 135 2.05 13.86 -4.71
CA VAL A 135 1.83 14.56 -5.97
C VAL A 135 2.05 16.06 -5.70
N PRO A 136 3.30 16.52 -5.66
CA PRO A 136 3.59 17.94 -5.49
C PRO A 136 3.16 18.73 -6.75
N ASP A 137 2.89 20.04 -6.59
CA ASP A 137 2.58 20.92 -7.73
C ASP A 137 3.78 21.06 -8.69
N GLU A 138 5.00 20.91 -8.17
CA GLU A 138 6.26 20.86 -8.94
C GLU A 138 7.09 19.63 -8.55
N GLY A 139 7.73 19.01 -9.54
CA GLY A 139 8.57 17.82 -9.36
C GLY A 139 7.90 16.51 -9.74
N GLY A 140 8.49 15.39 -9.30
CA GLY A 140 8.03 14.05 -9.63
C GLY A 140 7.00 13.50 -8.65
N ILE A 141 6.06 12.71 -9.17
CA ILE A 141 5.15 11.88 -8.37
C ILE A 141 5.95 10.72 -7.77
N GLY A 142 5.71 10.39 -6.49
CA GLY A 142 6.42 9.29 -5.82
C GLY A 142 5.57 8.57 -4.78
N VAL A 143 5.84 7.29 -4.56
CA VAL A 143 5.09 6.47 -3.60
C VAL A 143 5.55 6.75 -2.16
N LEU A 144 4.63 7.19 -1.30
CA LEU A 144 4.87 7.40 0.13
C LEU A 144 4.47 6.21 1.00
N ARG A 145 3.56 5.36 0.53
CA ARG A 145 3.15 4.15 1.24
C ARG A 145 2.75 3.08 0.25
N VAL A 146 3.25 1.87 0.50
CA VAL A 146 2.80 0.65 -0.15
C VAL A 146 2.11 -0.18 0.91
N GLU A 147 0.80 -0.39 0.79
CA GLU A 147 0.08 -1.33 1.64
C GLU A 147 -0.38 -2.52 0.80
N GLN A 148 0.11 -3.71 1.15
CA GLN A 148 -0.25 -4.97 0.51
C GLN A 148 -0.73 -5.94 1.58
N ASN A 149 -2.02 -6.20 1.58
CA ASN A 149 -2.68 -7.13 2.47
C ASN A 149 -3.01 -8.40 1.68
N PHE A 150 -2.63 -9.56 2.21
CA PHE A 150 -2.96 -10.84 1.59
C PHE A 150 -3.09 -11.94 2.64
N ILE A 151 -3.82 -13.00 2.29
CA ILE A 151 -3.97 -14.19 3.14
C ILE A 151 -3.37 -15.37 2.38
N PRO A 152 -2.12 -15.78 2.68
CA PRO A 152 -1.54 -16.97 2.09
C PRO A 152 -2.39 -18.20 2.39
N ASP A 153 -2.47 -19.16 1.45
CA ASP A 153 -3.29 -20.38 1.60
C ASP A 153 -2.94 -21.16 2.87
N GLN A 154 -1.65 -21.18 3.23
CA GLN A 154 -1.16 -21.85 4.44
C GLN A 154 -1.66 -21.20 5.74
N VAL A 155 -1.86 -19.88 5.73
CA VAL A 155 -2.45 -19.14 6.84
C VAL A 155 -3.95 -19.36 6.83
N ARG A 156 -4.59 -19.22 5.67
CA ARG A 156 -6.02 -19.42 5.48
C ARG A 156 -6.52 -20.78 5.96
N ALA A 157 -5.76 -21.85 5.71
CA ALA A 157 -6.09 -23.21 6.14
C ALA A 157 -6.17 -23.38 7.67
N LYS A 158 -5.65 -22.42 8.43
CA LYS A 158 -5.66 -22.40 9.90
C LYS A 158 -6.68 -21.41 10.47
N MET A 159 -7.42 -20.71 9.61
CA MET A 159 -8.41 -19.71 10.00
C MET A 159 -9.82 -20.23 9.79
N THR A 160 -10.72 -19.81 10.67
CA THR A 160 -12.16 -19.90 10.46
C THR A 160 -12.63 -18.82 9.49
N ASP A 161 -13.78 -19.03 8.85
CA ASP A 161 -14.36 -18.02 7.97
C ASP A 161 -14.70 -16.71 8.70
N GLU A 162 -15.01 -16.78 10.00
CA GLU A 162 -15.25 -15.59 10.82
C GLU A 162 -13.99 -14.76 11.00
N GLU A 163 -12.85 -15.39 11.29
CA GLU A 163 -11.56 -14.70 11.41
C GLU A 163 -11.16 -14.06 10.08
N VAL A 164 -11.36 -14.77 8.96
CA VAL A 164 -11.12 -14.22 7.62
C VAL A 164 -12.02 -12.99 7.39
N ARG A 165 -13.33 -13.09 7.61
CA ARG A 165 -14.25 -11.95 7.46
C ARG A 165 -13.88 -10.75 8.33
N LYS A 166 -13.50 -10.99 9.59
CA LYS A 166 -13.09 -9.92 10.51
C LYS A 166 -11.83 -9.22 10.01
N MET A 167 -10.85 -9.99 9.55
CA MET A 167 -9.58 -9.47 9.04
C MET A 167 -9.77 -8.69 7.73
N THR A 168 -10.51 -9.25 6.76
CA THR A 168 -10.77 -8.57 5.48
C THR A 168 -11.59 -7.29 5.65
N SER A 169 -12.54 -7.27 6.60
CA SER A 169 -13.29 -6.06 6.97
C SER A 169 -12.38 -4.97 7.57
N ALA A 170 -11.40 -5.34 8.40
CA ALA A 170 -10.44 -4.42 8.97
C ALA A 170 -9.53 -3.79 7.90
N TRP A 171 -9.12 -4.57 6.90
CA TRP A 171 -8.30 -4.11 5.78
C TRP A 171 -9.04 -3.25 4.75
N ARG A 172 -10.38 -3.23 4.79
CA ARG A 172 -11.21 -2.37 3.94
C ARG A 172 -10.92 -2.54 2.45
N CYS A 173 -10.60 -3.76 2.02
CA CYS A 173 -10.39 -4.08 0.61
C CYS A 173 -11.61 -3.61 -0.22
N MET A 174 -11.38 -2.70 -1.18
CA MET A 174 -12.38 -2.09 -2.06
C MET A 174 -13.64 -1.56 -1.35
N ARG A 175 -13.55 -0.37 -0.77
CA ARG A 175 -14.74 0.46 -0.56
C ARG A 175 -15.08 1.29 -1.79
#